data_AF-A0A2T2N1A8-F1
#
_entry.id   AF-A0A2T2N1A8-F1
#
_cell.length_a   1.000
_cell.length_b   1.000
_cell.length_c   1.000
_cell.angle_alpha   90.00
_cell.angle_beta   90.00
_cell.angle_gamma   90.00
#
_symmetry.space_group_name_H-M   'P 1'
#
loop_
_entity.id
_entity.type
_entity.pdbx_description
1 polymer ?
#
loop_
_entity_poly.entity_id
_entity_poly.type
_entity_poly.pdbx_seq_one_letter_code
_entity_poly.pdbx_strand_id
1 'polypeptide(L)'
;MASNSSSDYEHDPAAAEEPTLEEVFSIESLIDRVEEMQRRDQLDTLHKLTLDNSLLQQLILDYQQHWCWTIHLLETTHEAARSLQKALGHCFKEDIAAERKWLEFWGVTREHEKPLEYRGAGWI
;
A
#
# COMPACT_ATOMS: atom_id res chain seq x y z
N MET A 1 -37.06 -74.57 29.89
CA MET A 1 -36.76 -74.35 28.46
C MET A 1 -35.91 -73.08 28.39
N ALA A 2 -34.75 -72.98 27.77
CA ALA A 2 -33.76 -73.91 27.24
C ALA A 2 -32.45 -73.10 27.19
N SER A 3 -31.33 -73.80 27.13
CA SER A 3 -29.96 -73.30 27.28
C SER A 3 -29.37 -72.61 26.03
N ASN A 4 -28.21 -71.95 26.27
CA ASN A 4 -27.07 -71.69 25.38
C ASN A 4 -27.14 -70.50 24.39
N SER A 5 -26.14 -69.60 24.44
CA SER A 5 -24.89 -69.80 23.69
C SER A 5 -23.87 -68.67 23.90
N SER A 6 -22.62 -69.09 24.04
CA SER A 6 -21.34 -68.36 24.12
C SER A 6 -20.96 -67.63 22.82
N SER A 7 -20.20 -66.53 22.93
CA SER A 7 -19.03 -66.15 22.10
C SER A 7 -18.68 -64.70 22.44
N ASP A 8 -17.69 -64.44 23.28
CA ASP A 8 -16.28 -64.31 22.87
C ASP A 8 -16.10 -63.33 21.70
N TYR A 9 -15.82 -62.08 22.05
CA TYR A 9 -14.98 -61.21 21.24
C TYR A 9 -13.90 -60.69 22.19
N GLU A 10 -12.87 -61.51 22.37
CA GLU A 10 -11.52 -61.00 22.51
C GLU A 10 -11.32 -59.99 21.37
N HIS A 11 -11.28 -58.70 21.71
CA HIS A 11 -10.73 -57.71 20.80
C HIS A 11 -9.22 -57.90 20.86
N ASP A 12 -8.75 -58.83 20.04
CA ASP A 12 -7.36 -59.00 19.68
C ASP A 12 -6.87 -57.60 19.25
N PRO A 13 -5.89 -56.98 19.94
CA PRO A 13 -5.25 -55.81 19.41
C PRO A 13 -4.45 -56.33 18.24
N ALA A 14 -5.03 -56.27 17.04
CA ALA A 14 -4.31 -56.47 15.80
C ALA A 14 -3.04 -55.64 15.95
N ALA A 15 -1.95 -56.34 16.21
CA ALA A 15 -0.65 -55.79 16.41
C ALA A 15 -0.45 -54.86 15.22
N ALA A 16 -0.19 -53.59 15.49
CA ALA A 16 0.56 -52.82 14.54
C ALA A 16 1.89 -53.58 14.42
N GLU A 17 1.96 -54.52 13.46
CA GLU A 17 3.20 -55.20 13.11
C GLU A 17 4.20 -54.09 12.85
N GLU A 18 5.20 -53.98 13.73
CA GLU A 18 6.27 -53.03 13.51
C GLU A 18 6.93 -53.42 12.18
N PRO A 19 7.05 -52.48 11.24
CA PRO A 19 7.53 -52.77 9.91
C PRO A 19 8.91 -53.42 10.02
N THR A 20 9.10 -54.52 9.29
CA THR A 20 10.36 -55.28 9.36
C THR A 20 11.52 -54.39 8.90
N LEU A 21 12.73 -54.61 9.43
CA LEU A 21 13.89 -53.80 9.06
C LEU A 21 14.17 -53.82 7.54
N GLU A 22 13.83 -54.91 6.85
CA GLU A 22 13.95 -55.02 5.39
C GLU A 22 12.92 -54.16 4.64
N GLU A 23 11.70 -54.01 5.15
CA GLU A 23 10.69 -53.09 4.59
C GLU A 23 11.06 -51.63 4.85
N VAL A 24 11.57 -51.30 6.04
CA VAL A 24 12.00 -49.94 6.41
C VAL A 24 13.17 -49.48 5.53
N PHE A 25 14.08 -50.38 5.16
CA PHE A 25 15.24 -50.10 4.31
C PHE A 25 15.07 -50.54 2.84
N SER A 26 13.87 -50.92 2.40
CA SER A 26 13.62 -51.19 0.98
C SER A 26 13.79 -49.93 0.15
N ILE A 27 14.18 -50.10 -1.12
CA ILE A 27 14.33 -49.01 -2.08
C ILE A 27 13.01 -48.25 -2.24
N GLU A 28 11.85 -48.94 -2.26
CA GLU A 28 10.54 -48.30 -2.32
C GLU A 28 10.27 -47.40 -1.09
N SER A 29 10.57 -47.87 0.12
CA SER A 29 10.42 -47.07 1.36
C SER A 29 11.27 -45.79 1.34
N LEU A 30 12.50 -45.90 0.80
CA LEU A 30 13.39 -44.75 0.59
C LEU A 30 12.83 -43.77 -0.45
N ILE A 31 12.25 -44.26 -1.54
CA ILE A 31 11.62 -43.43 -2.58
C ILE A 31 10.42 -42.68 -1.99
N ASP A 32 9.52 -43.39 -1.31
CA ASP A 32 8.33 -42.80 -0.68
C ASP A 32 8.70 -41.69 0.31
N ARG A 33 9.77 -41.92 1.08
CA ARG A 33 10.28 -40.95 2.05
C ARG A 33 10.93 -39.74 1.40
N VAL A 34 11.62 -39.90 0.26
CA VAL A 34 12.15 -38.78 -0.52
C VAL A 34 11.02 -37.95 -1.12
N GLU A 35 10.00 -38.60 -1.68
CA GLU A 35 8.81 -37.92 -2.22
C GLU A 35 8.04 -37.17 -1.12
N GLU A 36 7.91 -37.74 0.08
CA GLU A 36 7.33 -37.07 1.24
C GLU A 36 8.11 -35.81 1.63
N MET A 37 9.45 -35.89 1.69
CA MET A 37 10.28 -34.72 2.00
C MET A 37 10.15 -33.63 0.94
N GLN A 38 10.19 -34.00 -0.34
CA GLN A 38 10.01 -33.05 -1.44
C GLN A 38 8.63 -32.38 -1.39
N ARG A 39 7.57 -33.13 -1.06
CA ARG A 39 6.23 -32.58 -0.92
C ARG A 39 6.12 -31.60 0.24
N ARG A 40 6.78 -31.89 1.37
CA ARG A 40 6.84 -30.98 2.52
C ARG A 40 7.56 -29.69 2.16
N ASP A 41 8.72 -29.77 1.52
CA ASP A 41 9.46 -28.58 1.08
C ASP A 41 8.65 -27.71 0.12
N GLN A 42 7.89 -28.34 -0.80
CA GLN A 42 6.97 -27.65 -1.69
C GLN A 42 5.83 -26.96 -0.93
N LEU A 43 5.23 -27.63 0.05
CA LEU A 43 4.17 -27.06 0.90
C LEU A 43 4.69 -25.88 1.73
N ASP A 44 5.87 -26.00 2.33
CA ASP A 44 6.51 -24.93 3.10
C ASP A 44 6.81 -23.72 2.22
N THR A 45 7.32 -23.97 1.01
CA THR A 45 7.56 -22.92 0.02
C THR A 45 6.26 -22.22 -0.37
N LEU A 46 5.20 -22.98 -0.64
CA LEU A 46 3.90 -22.44 -1.02
C LEU A 46 3.27 -21.64 0.13
N HIS A 47 3.39 -22.13 1.36
CA HIS A 47 2.92 -21.43 2.56
C HIS A 47 3.65 -20.10 2.74
N LYS A 48 4.99 -20.10 2.63
CA LYS A 48 5.79 -18.88 2.71
C LYS A 48 5.40 -17.88 1.61
N LEU A 49 5.28 -18.35 0.37
CA LEU A 49 4.89 -17.49 -0.75
C LEU A 49 3.49 -16.90 -0.55
N THR A 50 2.57 -17.65 0.04
CA THR A 50 1.21 -17.20 0.35
C THR A 50 1.20 -16.12 1.41
N LEU A 51 2.00 -16.28 2.48
CA LEU A 51 2.19 -15.25 3.50
C LEU A 51 2.79 -13.98 2.91
N ASP A 52 3.89 -14.11 2.16
CA ASP A 52 4.57 -12.98 1.53
C ASP A 52 3.64 -12.25 0.56
N ASN A 53 2.83 -12.98 -0.21
CA ASN A 53 1.86 -12.40 -1.12
C ASN A 53 0.77 -11.63 -0.36
N SER A 54 0.24 -12.20 0.73
CA SER A 54 -0.76 -11.53 1.56
C SER A 54 -0.22 -10.24 2.19
N LEU A 55 1.04 -10.25 2.64
CA LEU A 55 1.70 -9.07 3.18
C LEU A 55 1.88 -7.99 2.12
N LEU A 56 2.33 -8.37 0.92
CA LEU A 56 2.49 -7.43 -0.19
C LEU A 56 1.16 -6.81 -0.62
N GLN A 57 0.08 -7.60 -0.64
CA GLN A 57 -1.26 -7.08 -0.93
C GLN A 57 -1.70 -6.04 0.11
N GLN A 58 -1.47 -6.30 1.40
CA GLN A 58 -1.76 -5.32 2.46
C GLN A 58 -0.95 -4.04 2.28
N LEU A 59 0.35 -4.17 2.05
CA LEU A 59 1.23 -3.00 1.81
C LEU A 59 0.76 -2.18 0.61
N ILE A 60 0.36 -2.82 -0.49
CA ILE A 60 -0.16 -2.12 -1.67
C ILE A 60 -1.42 -1.32 -1.31
N LEU A 61 -2.35 -1.90 -0.57
CA LEU A 61 -3.57 -1.20 -0.15
C LEU A 61 -3.25 0.00 0.75
N ASP A 62 -2.33 -0.17 1.71
CA ASP A 62 -1.89 0.91 2.58
C ASP A 62 -1.23 2.03 1.78
N TYR A 63 -0.35 1.70 0.84
CA TYR A 63 0.28 2.68 -0.04
C TYR A 63 -0.74 3.43 -0.90
N GLN A 64 -1.72 2.73 -1.47
CA GLN A 64 -2.79 3.35 -2.26
C GLN A 64 -3.60 4.33 -1.41
N GLN A 65 -3.92 3.96 -0.18
CA GLN A 65 -4.63 4.85 0.75
C GLN A 65 -3.80 6.10 1.05
N HIS A 66 -2.53 5.95 1.44
CA HIS A 66 -1.66 7.08 1.74
C HIS A 66 -1.45 7.99 0.52
N TRP A 67 -1.38 7.41 -0.67
CA TRP A 67 -1.26 8.15 -1.92
C TRP A 67 -2.48 9.04 -2.17
N CYS A 68 -3.69 8.51 -2.01
CA CYS A 68 -4.93 9.30 -2.12
C CYS A 68 -4.95 10.48 -1.14
N TRP A 69 -4.52 10.25 0.10
CA TRP A 69 -4.45 11.30 1.13
C TRP A 69 -3.43 12.39 0.76
N THR A 70 -2.28 11.98 0.22
CA THR A 70 -1.23 12.91 -0.20
C THR A 70 -1.69 13.78 -1.36
N ILE A 71 -2.39 13.21 -2.34
CA ILE A 71 -2.98 13.98 -3.44
C ILE A 71 -4.00 14.98 -2.91
N HIS A 72 -4.91 14.54 -2.03
CA HIS A 72 -5.92 15.42 -1.45
C HIS A 72 -5.29 16.59 -0.68
N LEU A 73 -4.21 16.33 0.07
CA LEU A 73 -3.47 17.38 0.75
C LEU A 73 -2.82 18.37 -0.24
N LEU A 74 -2.28 17.88 -1.35
CA LEU A 74 -1.68 18.73 -2.37
C LEU A 74 -2.73 19.61 -3.07
N GLU A 75 -3.90 19.06 -3.39
CA GLU A 75 -5.01 19.81 -3.98
C GLU A 75 -5.52 20.92 -3.06
N THR A 76 -5.71 20.60 -1.78
CA THR A 76 -6.19 21.56 -0.77
C THR A 76 -5.17 22.68 -0.52
N THR A 77 -3.88 22.34 -0.43
CA THR A 77 -2.81 23.34 -0.28
C THR A 77 -2.68 24.23 -1.51
N HIS A 78 -2.81 23.68 -2.71
CA HIS A 78 -2.81 24.46 -3.95
C HIS A 78 -3.99 25.44 -4.02
N GLU A 79 -5.20 25.01 -3.64
CA GLU A 79 -6.36 25.90 -3.62
C GLU A 79 -6.23 27.01 -2.57
N ALA A 80 -5.67 26.68 -1.40
CA ALA A 80 -5.36 27.68 -0.37
C ALA A 80 -4.34 28.71 -0.87
N ALA A 81 -3.26 28.27 -1.54
CA ALA A 81 -2.26 29.15 -2.12
C ALA A 81 -2.86 30.07 -3.20
N ARG A 82 -3.73 29.54 -4.07
CA ARG A 82 -4.47 30.31 -5.07
C ARG A 82 -5.37 31.36 -4.43
N SER A 83 -6.05 31.01 -3.35
CA SER A 83 -6.91 31.91 -2.60
C SER A 83 -6.11 33.05 -1.95
N LEU A 84 -4.96 32.73 -1.35
CA LEU A 84 -4.03 33.72 -0.81
C LEU A 84 -3.49 34.66 -1.90
N GLN A 85 -3.10 34.13 -3.05
CA GLN A 85 -2.63 34.94 -4.17
C GLN A 85 -3.69 35.94 -4.65
N LYS A 86 -4.96 35.50 -4.73
CA LYS A 86 -6.08 36.40 -5.07
C LYS A 86 -6.27 37.48 -4.02
N ALA A 87 -6.26 37.13 -2.73
CA ALA A 87 -6.42 38.07 -1.63
C ALA A 87 -5.30 39.12 -1.62
N LEU A 88 -4.05 38.70 -1.79
CA LEU A 88 -2.90 39.60 -1.91
C LEU A 88 -3.03 40.52 -3.13
N GLY A 89 -3.43 39.97 -4.28
CA GLY A 89 -3.67 40.76 -5.48
C GLY A 89 -4.79 41.80 -5.31
N HIS A 90 -5.80 41.52 -4.49
CA HIS A 90 -6.83 42.49 -4.13
C HIS A 90 -6.27 43.57 -3.21
N CYS A 91 -5.57 43.17 -2.15
CA CYS A 91 -4.96 44.08 -1.18
C CYS A 91 -4.03 45.09 -1.87
N PHE A 92 -3.15 44.64 -2.77
CA PHE A 92 -2.27 45.55 -3.52
C PHE A 92 -3.04 46.53 -4.41
N LYS A 93 -4.13 46.10 -5.03
CA LYS A 93 -4.98 47.00 -5.84
C LYS A 93 -5.65 48.06 -4.97
N GLU A 94 -6.15 47.67 -3.81
CA GLU A 94 -6.76 48.59 -2.85
C GLU A 94 -5.75 49.58 -2.30
N ASP A 95 -4.53 49.14 -2.00
CA ASP A 95 -3.44 49.98 -1.51
C ASP A 95 -3.05 51.04 -2.56
N ILE A 96 -2.83 50.62 -3.82
CA ILE A 96 -2.57 51.54 -4.94
C ILE A 96 -3.74 52.51 -5.15
N ALA A 97 -4.99 52.04 -5.02
CA ALA A 97 -6.16 52.89 -5.17
C ALA A 97 -6.30 53.91 -4.02
N ALA A 98 -5.98 53.51 -2.80
CA ALA A 98 -5.96 54.38 -1.63
C ALA A 98 -4.86 55.43 -1.74
N GLU A 99 -3.63 55.03 -2.13
CA GLU A 99 -2.52 55.94 -2.40
C GLU A 99 -2.90 56.96 -3.47
N ARG A 100 -3.51 56.52 -4.58
CA ARG A 100 -3.96 57.42 -5.65
C ARG A 100 -4.97 58.45 -5.15
N LYS A 101 -6.02 58.01 -4.43
CA LYS A 101 -7.03 58.91 -3.85
C LYS A 101 -6.40 59.89 -2.86
N TRP A 102 -5.43 59.43 -2.08
CA TRP A 102 -4.69 60.28 -1.15
C TRP A 102 -3.89 61.35 -1.90
N LEU A 103 -3.13 60.98 -2.93
CA LEU A 103 -2.39 61.94 -3.75
C LEU A 103 -3.30 62.94 -4.47
N GLU A 104 -4.45 62.49 -4.99
CA GLU A 104 -5.48 63.35 -5.58
C GLU A 104 -6.04 64.36 -4.56
N PHE A 105 -6.30 63.92 -3.32
CA PHE A 105 -6.73 64.82 -2.24
C PHE A 105 -5.73 65.95 -1.97
N TRP A 106 -4.43 65.68 -2.13
CA TRP A 106 -3.36 66.67 -2.01
C TRP A 106 -3.06 67.45 -3.30
N GLY A 107 -3.83 67.23 -4.37
CA GLY A 107 -3.65 67.90 -5.66
C GLY A 107 -2.44 67.44 -6.47
N VAL A 108 -1.85 66.30 -6.12
CA VAL A 108 -0.69 65.72 -6.82
C VAL A 108 -1.18 64.75 -7.90
N THR A 109 -1.29 65.20 -9.14
CA THR A 109 -1.49 64.32 -10.30
C THR A 109 -0.14 63.80 -10.79
N ARG A 110 0.17 62.52 -10.53
CA ARG A 110 1.24 61.83 -11.26
C ARG A 110 0.79 61.61 -12.70
N GLU A 111 1.42 62.28 -13.65
CA GLU A 111 1.31 61.89 -15.05
C GLU A 111 1.80 60.44 -15.19
N HIS A 112 1.02 59.58 -15.83
CA HIS A 112 1.41 58.21 -16.10
C HIS A 112 2.64 58.20 -17.02
N GLU A 113 3.84 58.10 -16.43
CA GLU A 113 4.99 57.61 -17.16
C GLU A 113 4.64 56.22 -17.70
N LYS A 114 4.59 56.12 -19.03
CA LYS A 114 4.30 54.87 -19.74
C LYS A 114 5.19 53.76 -19.14
N PRO A 115 4.65 52.57 -18.85
CA PRO A 115 5.50 51.46 -18.44
C PRO A 115 6.51 51.23 -19.58
N LEU A 116 7.79 51.42 -19.29
CA LEU A 116 8.87 51.03 -20.19
C LEU A 116 8.67 49.55 -20.47
N GLU A 117 8.25 49.22 -21.69
CA GLU A 117 8.12 47.85 -22.15
C GLU A 117 9.48 47.16 -21.99
N TYR A 118 9.55 46.21 -21.06
CA TYR A 118 10.70 45.33 -20.94
C TYR A 118 10.75 44.42 -22.18
N ARG A 119 11.52 44.86 -23.18
CA ARG A 119 11.90 44.01 -24.31
C ARG A 119 13.00 43.08 -23.83
N GLY A 120 12.63 41.85 -23.47
CA GLY A 120 13.59 40.82 -23.11
C GLY A 120 14.65 40.69 -24.20
N ALA A 121 15.91 40.96 -23.86
CA ALA A 121 17.04 40.61 -24.71
C ALA A 121 17.11 39.08 -24.71
N GLY A 122 16.60 38.45 -25.77
CA GLY A 122 16.80 37.03 -26.01
C GLY A 122 18.29 36.75 -26.09
N TRP A 123 18.75 35.77 -25.32
CA TRP A 123 20.03 35.14 -25.55
C TRP A 123 19.83 34.11 -26.67
N ILE A 124 20.39 34.39 -27.84
CA ILE A 124 20.76 33.37 -28.82
C ILE A 124 22.16 32.88 -28.44
#